data_AF-A0A845Y8E6-F1
#
_entry.id   AF-A0A845Y8E6-F1
#
_cell.length_a   1.000
_cell.length_b   1.000
_cell.length_c   1.000
_cell.angle_alpha   90.00
_cell.angle_beta   90.00
_cell.angle_gamma   90.00
#
_symmetry.space_group_name_H-M   'P 1'
#
loop_
_entity.id
_entity.type
_entity.pdbx_description
1 polymer ?
#
loop_
_entity_poly.entity_id
_entity_poly.type
_entity_poly.pdbx_seq_one_letter_code
_entity_poly.pdbx_strand_id
1 'polypeptide(L)'
;MSKIFWNSLKITPTLLGASLLVASSTYAAEIATEEAAANTISKAIGTVEPTAESFSTSDSKVLDLADNNFLAQQLPASDNTNQVLEQIESYSEGLNDGGIESQSQLTSITELTDVSPGDWAYDALRELVEDYKCLVGYPDRTFRGNRPTSRYEFAAGLRACLDRIQELIAAGGVVTEEDLERLRVLIQEFDAELAVLGTRVDNLDARVAFLEDHQFSTTTKLKGEVVFALADVFGDTVAVPSPDTPTEDLEANTIFADRARLNFETSFTGRDKLRTRLQARNITSFSGVTGTNMARLSFDGTDGNDVNIGELWYRFPVGENLTFQIDATSGDLNDTLINVVNPLFASSGSGAISRFGRFNPIYRTGSGGGLGVNYSLGEFAEISGAYFADDAENPNNDFGLFDGNYVAMGQLTIKPSDFFTIAATYANSYYRGGDVNVTGSTGSGFARRPFDSGAATSANSYGIEANLKFGKLSIGGWVGYQNAILEEADVAIDGVVVPRGTDREVWNWAANIGIVDVGSKGSKLGFIFGMPPRARGSELPTGARRDGDTSYHIEALYRYKLNKNIAITPGVIVILNPEHNDNNDTIFVGTIRTVFTF
;
A
#
# COMPACT_ATOMS: atom_id res chain seq x y z
N MET A 1 14.76 -39.17 -10.11
CA MET A 1 15.07 -37.93 -9.36
C MET A 1 15.12 -38.27 -7.88
N SER A 2 16.30 -38.17 -7.26
CA SER A 2 16.58 -38.79 -5.95
C SER A 2 16.15 -37.91 -4.77
N LYS A 3 15.89 -38.54 -3.62
CA LYS A 3 15.53 -37.93 -2.33
C LYS A 3 16.50 -36.84 -1.84
N ILE A 4 17.68 -36.72 -2.45
CA ILE A 4 18.69 -35.70 -2.15
C ILE A 4 18.19 -34.31 -2.58
N PHE A 5 17.46 -34.19 -3.69
CA PHE A 5 16.88 -32.93 -4.17
C PHE A 5 15.78 -32.37 -3.25
N TRP A 6 15.03 -33.24 -2.59
CA TRP A 6 13.99 -32.84 -1.64
C TRP A 6 14.56 -32.46 -0.25
N ASN A 7 15.74 -32.96 0.10
CA ASN A 7 16.41 -32.58 1.34
C ASN A 7 17.25 -31.30 1.20
N SER A 8 17.72 -30.95 -0.01
CA SER A 8 18.35 -29.63 -0.25
C SER A 8 17.37 -28.46 -0.14
N LEU A 9 16.07 -28.69 -0.39
CA LEU A 9 15.02 -27.65 -0.26
C LEU A 9 14.64 -27.34 1.20
N LYS A 10 15.07 -28.17 2.17
CA LYS A 10 14.71 -28.01 3.60
C LYS A 10 15.72 -27.17 4.39
N ILE A 11 16.90 -26.89 3.83
CA ILE A 11 17.99 -26.15 4.50
C ILE A 11 18.06 -24.68 4.02
N THR A 12 17.20 -24.27 3.10
CA THR A 12 17.25 -22.96 2.45
C THR A 12 16.76 -21.73 3.25
N PRO A 13 16.05 -21.80 4.40
CA PRO A 13 15.67 -20.57 5.10
C PRO A 13 16.83 -19.86 5.81
N THR A 14 17.93 -20.55 6.12
CA THR A 14 19.04 -20.01 6.92
C THR A 14 20.20 -19.47 6.09
N LEU A 15 20.26 -19.75 4.77
CA LEU A 15 21.33 -19.26 3.89
C LEU A 15 21.01 -17.94 3.18
N LEU A 16 19.72 -17.54 3.08
CA LEU A 16 19.34 -16.23 2.52
C LEU A 16 19.53 -15.05 3.50
N GLY A 17 19.63 -15.33 4.80
CA GLY A 17 19.88 -14.29 5.82
C GLY A 17 21.35 -13.85 5.92
N ALA A 18 22.30 -14.61 5.36
CA ALA A 18 23.73 -14.35 5.47
C ALA A 18 24.35 -13.66 4.25
N SER A 19 23.64 -13.56 3.12
CA SER A 19 24.13 -12.92 1.89
C SER A 19 23.86 -11.41 1.81
N LEU A 20 23.22 -10.82 2.82
CA LEU A 20 22.93 -9.37 2.91
C LEU A 20 23.95 -8.57 3.75
N LEU A 21 24.99 -9.21 4.30
CA LEU A 21 25.95 -8.57 5.21
C LEU A 21 27.43 -8.66 4.81
N VAL A 22 27.79 -9.17 3.63
CA VAL A 22 29.18 -9.15 3.15
C VAL A 22 29.24 -8.81 1.66
N ALA A 23 29.16 -7.51 1.36
CA ALA A 23 29.57 -6.96 0.07
C ALA A 23 30.19 -5.56 0.26
N SER A 24 31.25 -5.50 1.07
CA SER A 24 32.19 -4.39 1.10
C SER A 24 33.60 -4.95 1.26
N SER A 25 34.11 -5.54 0.18
CA SER A 25 35.56 -5.61 -0.03
C SER A 25 35.85 -5.49 -1.52
N THR A 26 36.28 -4.28 -1.86
CA THR A 26 36.98 -3.88 -3.07
C THR A 26 38.07 -4.88 -3.48
N TYR A 27 38.08 -5.27 -4.75
CA TYR A 27 39.31 -5.60 -5.48
C TYR A 27 39.25 -4.93 -6.85
N ALA A 28 40.07 -3.90 -7.02
CA ALA A 28 40.37 -3.31 -8.30
C ALA A 28 41.34 -4.24 -9.06
N ALA A 29 41.07 -4.48 -10.33
CA ALA A 29 42.03 -5.02 -11.28
C ALA A 29 42.18 -4.00 -12.42
N GLU A 30 43.42 -3.60 -12.66
CA GLU A 30 43.86 -2.68 -13.72
C GLU A 30 43.44 -3.18 -15.11
N ILE A 31 42.94 -2.25 -15.94
CA ILE A 31 43.07 -2.34 -17.39
C ILE A 31 43.70 -1.05 -17.89
N ALA A 32 44.73 -1.24 -18.71
CA ALA A 32 45.61 -0.23 -19.27
C ALA A 32 44.90 0.70 -20.27
N THR A 33 45.50 1.88 -20.36
CA THR A 33 45.26 3.07 -21.18
C THR A 33 45.06 2.83 -22.68
N GLU A 34 44.16 3.62 -23.29
CA GLU A 34 44.41 4.19 -24.62
C GLU A 34 43.92 5.65 -24.67
N GLU A 35 44.87 6.56 -24.96
CA GLU A 35 44.72 7.98 -25.19
C GLU A 35 44.05 8.27 -26.53
N ALA A 36 43.06 9.18 -26.58
CA ALA A 36 42.96 10.20 -27.61
C ALA A 36 41.91 11.28 -27.27
N ALA A 37 42.28 12.53 -27.54
CA ALA A 37 41.43 13.73 -27.62
C ALA A 37 41.16 14.54 -26.34
N ALA A 38 42.23 14.98 -25.67
CA ALA A 38 42.23 16.21 -24.87
C ALA A 38 43.15 17.24 -25.55
N ASN A 39 42.63 18.02 -26.51
CA ASN A 39 43.33 19.20 -27.03
C ASN A 39 42.40 20.21 -27.72
N THR A 40 41.42 20.71 -26.98
CA THR A 40 40.65 21.95 -27.24
C THR A 40 39.81 22.15 -25.98
N ILE A 41 40.12 23.01 -25.02
CA ILE A 41 40.05 24.48 -25.09
C ILE A 41 40.79 24.99 -23.84
N SER A 42 42.03 25.47 -24.02
CA SER A 42 42.71 26.30 -23.01
C SER A 42 42.63 27.75 -23.47
N LYS A 43 41.51 28.42 -23.18
CA LYS A 43 41.46 29.90 -23.11
C LYS A 43 40.14 30.38 -22.50
N ALA A 44 40.08 30.49 -21.18
CA ALA A 44 39.38 31.56 -20.45
C ALA A 44 39.42 31.32 -18.93
N ILE A 45 39.81 32.39 -18.20
CA ILE A 45 39.50 32.68 -16.79
C ILE A 45 40.51 32.19 -15.72
N GLY A 46 41.40 33.09 -15.33
CA GLY A 46 41.42 33.70 -13.99
C GLY A 46 41.83 32.86 -12.78
N THR A 47 43.07 33.05 -12.34
CA THR A 47 43.75 32.54 -11.12
C THR A 47 43.16 33.07 -9.79
N VAL A 48 42.87 32.17 -8.83
CA VAL A 48 42.95 32.42 -7.37
C VAL A 48 43.26 31.11 -6.62
N GLU A 49 44.38 31.06 -5.89
CA GLU A 49 44.74 30.04 -4.88
C GLU A 49 44.25 30.46 -3.48
N PRO A 50 43.94 29.51 -2.56
CA PRO A 50 43.59 29.83 -1.18
C PRO A 50 44.81 29.73 -0.24
N THR A 51 45.03 30.77 0.55
CA THR A 51 45.95 30.79 1.71
C THR A 51 45.21 30.50 3.00
N ALA A 52 45.80 29.64 3.83
CA ALA A 52 45.37 29.30 5.19
C ALA A 52 45.78 30.37 6.21
N GLU A 53 44.92 30.66 7.18
CA GLU A 53 45.32 31.27 8.46
C GLU A 53 44.66 30.56 9.65
N SER A 54 45.51 30.34 10.66
CA SER A 54 45.31 29.74 11.97
C SER A 54 44.71 30.71 12.99
N PHE A 55 43.98 30.19 13.99
CA PHE A 55 43.91 30.84 15.31
C PHE A 55 44.02 29.82 16.45
N SER A 56 45.02 30.04 17.30
CA SER A 56 45.30 29.34 18.55
C SER A 56 44.64 30.04 19.75
N THR A 57 44.42 29.22 20.77
CA THR A 57 43.89 29.43 22.12
C THR A 57 44.62 30.45 23.00
N SER A 58 43.87 31.19 23.84
CA SER A 58 44.09 31.31 25.29
C SER A 58 43.11 32.31 25.94
N ASP A 59 42.17 31.84 26.76
CA ASP A 59 42.17 32.14 28.20
C ASP A 59 41.11 31.31 28.94
N SER A 60 41.52 30.72 30.06
CA SER A 60 40.71 29.84 30.90
C SER A 60 40.20 30.58 32.13
N LYS A 61 38.92 30.41 32.49
CA LYS A 61 38.47 30.35 33.89
C LYS A 61 37.10 29.66 33.98
N VAL A 62 37.19 28.40 34.43
CA VAL A 62 36.31 27.65 35.34
C VAL A 62 34.87 28.18 35.49
N LEU A 63 33.89 27.39 35.06
CA LEU A 63 32.54 27.42 35.63
C LEU A 63 31.95 26.02 35.77
N ASP A 64 31.31 25.89 36.93
CA ASP A 64 30.82 24.73 37.64
C ASP A 64 29.60 24.09 36.96
N LEU A 65 29.43 22.79 37.20
CA LEU A 65 28.30 22.00 36.71
C LEU A 65 27.06 22.30 37.55
N ALA A 66 26.28 23.31 37.14
CA ALA A 66 24.90 23.50 37.58
C ALA A 66 24.09 24.23 36.50
N ASP A 67 22.84 23.78 36.32
CA ASP A 67 21.78 24.36 35.49
C ASP A 67 21.83 24.15 33.96
N ASN A 68 21.18 23.08 33.51
CA ASN A 68 20.51 23.03 32.21
C ASN A 68 19.02 22.77 32.42
N ASN A 69 18.22 23.78 32.11
CA ASN A 69 16.77 23.71 31.97
C ASN A 69 16.46 24.20 30.55
N PHE A 70 15.83 23.37 29.71
CA PHE A 70 14.64 23.72 28.91
C PHE A 70 14.18 22.54 28.03
N LEU A 71 12.90 22.19 28.23
CA LEU A 71 11.92 21.53 27.32
C LEU A 71 12.02 20.03 27.07
N ALA A 72 11.71 19.26 28.12
CA ALA A 72 10.93 18.03 28.00
C ALA A 72 9.44 18.36 28.26
N GLN A 73 8.54 17.87 27.40
CA GLN A 73 7.10 18.00 27.58
C GLN A 73 6.66 17.02 28.68
N GLN A 74 6.32 17.57 29.84
CA GLN A 74 6.07 16.89 31.10
C GLN A 74 4.61 16.41 31.14
N LEU A 75 4.38 15.12 31.36
CA LEU A 75 3.08 14.59 31.80
C LEU A 75 2.70 15.28 33.13
N PRO A 76 1.45 15.73 33.33
CA PRO A 76 1.07 16.37 34.58
C PRO A 76 1.15 15.35 35.73
N ALA A 77 2.05 15.61 36.68
CA ALA A 77 2.02 14.99 38.00
C ALA A 77 0.73 15.43 38.69
N SER A 78 -0.11 14.46 39.06
CA SER A 78 -1.39 14.69 39.69
C SER A 78 -1.23 15.13 41.15
N ASP A 79 -1.67 16.35 41.45
CA ASP A 79 -1.91 16.94 42.79
C ASP A 79 -2.95 16.17 43.64
N ASN A 80 -3.43 15.03 43.18
CA ASN A 80 -4.53 14.30 43.82
C ASN A 80 -4.11 13.49 45.06
N THR A 81 -2.82 13.23 45.30
CA THR A 81 -2.43 12.32 46.41
C THR A 81 -2.57 13.00 47.77
N ASN A 82 -2.29 14.30 47.87
CA ASN A 82 -2.45 15.06 49.12
C ASN A 82 -3.90 15.46 49.37
N GLN A 83 -4.67 15.76 48.32
CA GLN A 83 -6.13 15.97 48.45
C GLN A 83 -6.85 14.68 48.88
N VAL A 84 -6.40 13.51 48.42
CA VAL A 84 -6.96 12.21 48.84
C VAL A 84 -6.58 11.88 50.28
N LEU A 85 -5.39 12.26 50.75
CA LEU A 85 -4.98 12.09 52.16
C LEU A 85 -5.74 13.02 53.12
N GLU A 86 -5.92 14.31 52.77
CA GLU A 86 -6.77 15.23 53.54
C GLU A 86 -8.25 14.79 53.53
N GLN A 87 -8.72 14.21 52.43
CA GLN A 87 -10.07 13.67 52.32
C GLN A 87 -10.26 12.42 53.21
N ILE A 88 -9.24 11.55 53.32
CA ILE A 88 -9.22 10.40 54.23
C ILE A 88 -9.19 10.83 55.71
N GLU A 89 -8.42 11.85 56.07
CA GLU A 89 -8.45 12.42 57.43
C GLU A 89 -9.81 13.05 57.75
N SER A 90 -10.45 13.72 56.77
CA SER A 90 -11.81 14.29 56.92
C SER A 90 -12.90 13.22 57.10
N TYR A 91 -12.72 12.02 56.53
CA TYR A 91 -13.61 10.88 56.75
C TYR A 91 -13.40 10.20 58.11
N SER A 92 -12.23 10.37 58.73
CA SER A 92 -11.93 9.81 60.07
C SER A 92 -12.37 10.73 61.22
N GLU A 93 -12.35 12.05 61.03
CA GLU A 93 -12.74 13.02 62.08
C GLU A 93 -14.26 13.31 62.11
N GLY A 94 -14.99 13.02 61.02
CA GLY A 94 -16.44 13.23 60.94
C GLY A 94 -17.33 12.23 61.72
N LEU A 95 -16.73 11.26 62.44
CA LEU A 95 -17.48 10.23 63.19
C LEU A 95 -17.46 10.43 64.72
N ASN A 96 -16.85 11.50 65.24
CA ASN A 96 -16.62 11.64 66.69
C ASN A 96 -17.26 12.85 67.40
N ASP A 97 -18.11 13.68 66.76
CA ASP A 97 -18.85 14.70 67.51
C ASP A 97 -20.22 15.07 66.92
N GLY A 98 -21.27 14.90 67.75
CA GLY A 98 -22.50 15.69 67.67
C GLY A 98 -23.75 15.08 67.02
N GLY A 99 -24.61 14.46 67.86
CA GLY A 99 -26.06 14.64 67.75
C GLY A 99 -26.88 13.46 67.24
N ILE A 100 -27.52 12.75 68.17
CA ILE A 100 -28.57 11.76 67.90
C ILE A 100 -29.78 12.44 67.23
N GLU A 101 -30.00 12.18 65.94
CA GLU A 101 -31.34 12.08 65.37
C GLU A 101 -31.46 10.72 64.65
N SER A 102 -32.37 9.90 65.15
CA SER A 102 -32.71 8.58 64.62
C SER A 102 -33.31 8.69 63.22
N GLN A 103 -32.48 8.71 62.18
CA GLN A 103 -32.92 8.42 60.83
C GLN A 103 -33.01 6.90 60.67
N SER A 104 -34.19 6.42 60.30
CA SER A 104 -34.56 5.00 60.23
C SER A 104 -33.54 4.21 59.40
N GLN A 105 -32.72 3.41 60.07
CA GLN A 105 -31.98 2.33 59.42
C GLN A 105 -33.02 1.34 58.88
N LEU A 106 -33.11 1.27 57.56
CA LEU A 106 -33.92 0.27 56.87
C LEU A 106 -33.26 -1.09 57.13
N THR A 107 -33.97 -1.95 57.83
CA THR A 107 -33.45 -3.22 58.36
C THR A 107 -33.96 -4.43 57.60
N SER A 108 -34.68 -4.21 56.48
CA SER A 108 -35.16 -5.28 55.62
C SER A 108 -34.87 -5.01 54.14
N ILE A 109 -34.52 -6.08 53.42
CA ILE A 109 -34.26 -6.02 51.97
C ILE A 109 -35.52 -5.65 51.19
N THR A 110 -36.71 -5.90 51.75
CA THR A 110 -38.01 -5.56 51.14
C THR A 110 -38.25 -4.06 51.04
N GLU A 111 -37.43 -3.24 51.70
CA GLU A 111 -37.51 -1.79 51.67
C GLU A 111 -36.68 -1.17 50.53
N LEU A 112 -35.87 -1.97 49.82
CA LEU A 112 -35.08 -1.55 48.66
C LEU A 112 -35.92 -1.60 47.39
N THR A 113 -35.84 -0.52 46.60
CA THR A 113 -36.67 -0.31 45.40
C THR A 113 -36.10 -0.94 44.14
N ASP A 114 -34.82 -1.31 44.15
CA ASP A 114 -34.06 -1.79 42.99
C ASP A 114 -33.62 -3.26 43.10
N VAL A 115 -34.12 -3.98 44.11
CA VAL A 115 -33.86 -5.42 44.30
C VAL A 115 -35.20 -6.15 44.44
N SER A 116 -35.51 -7.05 43.52
CA SER A 116 -36.77 -7.81 43.47
C SER A 116 -36.55 -9.28 43.84
N PRO A 117 -37.56 -10.00 44.38
CA PRO A 117 -37.46 -11.43 44.72
C PRO A 117 -37.07 -12.38 43.58
N GLY A 118 -37.10 -11.92 42.33
CA GLY A 118 -36.66 -12.67 41.14
C GLY A 118 -35.20 -12.44 40.75
N ASP A 119 -34.49 -11.51 41.40
CA ASP A 119 -33.09 -11.20 41.10
C ASP A 119 -32.16 -12.26 41.70
N TRP A 120 -31.14 -12.66 40.93
CA TRP A 120 -30.19 -13.71 41.35
C TRP A 120 -29.47 -13.39 42.67
N ALA A 121 -29.30 -12.11 42.99
CA ALA A 121 -28.63 -11.64 44.19
C ALA A 121 -29.59 -11.45 45.38
N TYR A 122 -30.92 -11.59 45.19
CA TYR A 122 -31.91 -11.29 46.22
C TYR A 122 -31.71 -12.11 47.50
N ASP A 123 -31.56 -13.43 47.37
CA ASP A 123 -31.38 -14.30 48.55
C ASP A 123 -30.08 -14.03 49.29
N ALA A 124 -28.97 -13.79 48.57
CA ALA A 124 -27.67 -13.48 49.16
C ALA A 124 -27.67 -12.12 49.87
N LEU A 125 -28.29 -11.10 49.25
CA LEU A 125 -28.44 -9.79 49.87
C LEU A 125 -29.39 -9.84 51.07
N ARG A 126 -30.45 -10.65 51.01
CA ARG A 126 -31.37 -10.85 52.14
C ARG A 126 -30.61 -11.39 53.35
N GLU A 127 -29.80 -12.43 53.15
CA GLU A 127 -29.01 -13.04 54.23
C GLU A 127 -28.02 -12.02 54.82
N LEU A 128 -27.32 -11.24 53.98
CA LEU A 128 -26.33 -10.26 54.46
C LEU A 128 -26.95 -9.05 55.17
N VAL A 129 -28.15 -8.61 54.76
CA VAL A 129 -28.85 -7.45 55.33
C VAL A 129 -29.69 -7.83 56.55
N GLU A 130 -30.42 -8.94 56.49
CA GLU A 130 -31.39 -9.33 57.52
C GLU A 130 -30.76 -10.23 58.60
N ASP A 131 -29.96 -11.22 58.20
CA ASP A 131 -29.39 -12.21 59.11
C ASP A 131 -28.04 -11.76 59.69
N TYR A 132 -27.10 -11.36 58.83
CA TYR A 132 -25.78 -10.90 59.28
C TYR A 132 -25.74 -9.41 59.62
N LYS A 133 -26.71 -8.61 59.13
CA LYS A 133 -26.85 -7.17 59.39
C LYS A 133 -25.57 -6.36 59.12
N CYS A 134 -24.86 -6.72 58.06
CA CYS A 134 -23.55 -6.16 57.77
C CYS A 134 -23.46 -5.38 56.46
N LEU A 135 -24.52 -5.41 55.67
CA LEU A 135 -24.75 -4.51 54.55
C LEU A 135 -25.97 -3.65 54.86
N VAL A 136 -25.90 -2.37 54.49
CA VAL A 136 -27.02 -1.43 54.58
C VAL A 136 -27.21 -0.82 53.20
N GLY A 137 -28.46 -0.72 52.75
CA GLY A 137 -28.79 -0.02 51.51
C GLY A 137 -28.46 1.48 51.60
N TYR A 138 -28.41 2.14 50.45
CA TYR A 138 -28.22 3.59 50.41
C TYR A 138 -29.44 4.31 51.01
N PRO A 139 -29.27 5.53 51.57
CA PRO A 139 -30.36 6.31 52.17
C PRO A 139 -31.55 6.59 51.24
N ASP A 140 -31.34 6.46 49.93
CA ASP A 140 -32.36 6.62 48.88
C ASP A 140 -33.17 5.34 48.60
N ARG A 141 -33.05 4.32 49.46
CA ARG A 141 -33.74 3.01 49.33
C ARG A 141 -33.30 2.21 48.12
N THR A 142 -32.02 2.27 47.75
CA THR A 142 -31.43 1.48 46.66
C THR A 142 -30.20 0.70 47.11
N PHE A 143 -29.85 -0.38 46.39
CA PHE A 143 -28.59 -1.10 46.50
C PHE A 143 -27.59 -0.72 45.40
N ARG A 144 -28.09 -0.17 44.28
CA ARG A 144 -27.34 0.25 43.09
C ARG A 144 -26.55 -0.89 42.44
N GLY A 145 -27.15 -2.08 42.33
CA GLY A 145 -26.49 -3.25 41.71
C GLY A 145 -26.22 -3.12 40.20
N ASN A 146 -26.75 -2.08 39.55
CA ASN A 146 -26.61 -1.82 38.11
C ASN A 146 -25.43 -0.90 37.74
N ARG A 147 -24.63 -0.46 38.72
CA ARG A 147 -23.42 0.33 38.47
C ARG A 147 -22.17 -0.41 38.94
N PRO A 148 -21.02 -0.22 38.27
CA PRO A 148 -19.77 -0.76 38.76
C PRO A 148 -19.37 -0.10 40.10
N THR A 149 -18.97 -0.93 41.05
CA THR A 149 -18.45 -0.52 42.38
C THR A 149 -16.94 -0.28 42.31
N SER A 150 -16.44 0.73 43.04
CA SER A 150 -15.00 0.94 43.14
C SER A 150 -14.31 -0.11 44.03
N ARG A 151 -13.02 -0.38 43.83
CA ARG A 151 -12.24 -1.32 44.67
C ARG A 151 -12.32 -0.95 46.17
N TYR A 152 -12.39 0.34 46.47
CA TYR A 152 -12.49 0.85 47.84
C TYR A 152 -13.88 0.65 48.45
N GLU A 153 -14.96 0.89 47.71
CA GLU A 153 -16.32 0.61 48.18
C GLU A 153 -16.54 -0.88 48.46
N PHE A 154 -16.01 -1.76 47.60
CA PHE A 154 -16.09 -3.21 47.82
C PHE A 154 -15.30 -3.64 49.06
N ALA A 155 -14.07 -3.13 49.23
CA ALA A 155 -13.24 -3.46 50.40
C ALA A 155 -13.86 -2.97 51.71
N ALA A 156 -14.49 -1.79 51.72
CA ALA A 156 -15.19 -1.26 52.88
C ALA A 156 -16.41 -2.11 53.27
N GLY A 157 -17.23 -2.52 52.29
CA GLY A 157 -18.38 -3.41 52.54
C GLY A 157 -17.97 -4.80 53.03
N LEU A 158 -16.93 -5.38 52.42
CA LEU A 158 -16.39 -6.67 52.86
C LEU A 158 -15.82 -6.60 54.29
N ARG A 159 -15.08 -5.54 54.61
CA ARG A 159 -14.53 -5.32 55.96
C ARG A 159 -15.64 -5.23 57.00
N ALA A 160 -16.69 -4.46 56.74
CA ALA A 160 -17.84 -4.32 57.64
C ALA A 160 -18.54 -5.67 57.90
N CYS A 161 -18.70 -6.50 56.86
CA CYS A 161 -19.23 -7.85 57.02
C CYS A 161 -18.33 -8.79 57.80
N LEU A 162 -17.02 -8.76 57.56
CA LEU A 162 -16.08 -9.58 58.32
C LEU A 162 -16.04 -9.17 59.80
N ASP A 163 -16.07 -7.87 60.10
CA ASP A 163 -16.09 -7.37 61.47
C ASP A 163 -17.40 -7.77 62.18
N ARG A 164 -18.55 -7.68 61.50
CA ARG A 164 -19.85 -8.07 62.06
C ARG A 164 -19.98 -9.59 62.29
N ILE A 165 -19.46 -10.38 61.37
CA ILE A 165 -19.39 -11.84 61.51
C ILE A 165 -18.47 -12.20 62.70
N GLN A 166 -17.33 -11.52 62.87
CA GLN A 166 -16.47 -11.71 64.04
C GLN A 166 -17.18 -11.38 65.36
N GLU A 167 -17.99 -10.32 65.39
CA GLU A 167 -18.81 -10.00 66.56
C GLU A 167 -19.88 -11.06 66.87
N LEU A 168 -20.58 -11.58 65.85
CA LEU A 168 -21.59 -12.63 66.01
C LEU A 168 -20.98 -13.96 66.47
N ILE A 169 -19.78 -14.27 66.00
CA ILE A 169 -18.97 -15.42 66.44
C ILE A 169 -18.54 -15.22 67.91
N ALA A 170 -18.09 -14.01 68.29
CA ALA A 170 -17.71 -13.69 69.66
C ALA A 170 -18.90 -13.67 70.64
N ALA A 171 -20.12 -13.40 70.16
CA ALA A 171 -21.36 -13.36 70.94
C ALA A 171 -22.04 -14.74 71.14
N GLY A 172 -21.42 -15.83 70.70
CA GLY A 172 -21.86 -17.20 71.02
C GLY A 172 -22.74 -17.90 69.98
N GLY A 173 -22.73 -17.44 68.72
CA GLY A 173 -23.27 -18.23 67.61
C GLY A 173 -22.41 -19.47 67.37
N VAL A 174 -23.01 -20.67 67.46
CA VAL A 174 -22.31 -21.92 67.16
C VAL A 174 -22.00 -21.94 65.66
N VAL A 175 -20.79 -21.52 65.30
CA VAL A 175 -20.20 -21.84 64.00
C VAL A 175 -20.13 -23.36 63.92
N THR A 176 -20.97 -23.95 63.07
CA THR A 176 -20.94 -25.40 62.90
C THR A 176 -19.69 -25.80 62.14
N GLU A 177 -19.14 -26.98 62.43
CA GLU A 177 -17.98 -27.51 61.70
C GLU A 177 -18.26 -27.63 60.19
N GLU A 178 -19.54 -27.79 59.83
CA GLU A 178 -20.03 -27.83 58.46
C GLU A 178 -19.95 -26.47 57.74
N ASP A 179 -20.20 -25.35 58.43
CA ASP A 179 -20.11 -24.01 57.84
C ASP A 179 -18.65 -23.58 57.62
N LEU A 180 -17.74 -23.98 58.53
CA LEU A 180 -16.30 -23.82 58.32
C LEU A 180 -15.82 -24.63 57.12
N GLU A 181 -16.37 -25.82 56.91
CA GLU A 181 -16.00 -26.65 55.78
C GLU A 181 -16.52 -26.08 54.45
N ARG A 182 -17.75 -25.58 54.40
CA ARG A 182 -18.28 -24.88 53.22
C ARG A 182 -17.48 -23.63 52.87
N LEU A 183 -17.09 -22.83 53.85
CA LEU A 183 -16.20 -21.69 53.63
C LEU A 183 -14.82 -22.11 53.15
N ARG A 184 -14.24 -23.20 53.68
CA ARG A 184 -12.97 -23.74 53.19
C ARG A 184 -13.06 -24.20 51.74
N VAL A 185 -14.14 -24.88 51.36
CA VAL A 185 -14.39 -25.31 49.98
C VAL A 185 -14.54 -24.09 49.07
N LEU A 186 -15.33 -23.08 49.48
CA LEU A 186 -15.50 -21.86 48.68
C LEU A 186 -14.19 -21.08 48.51
N ILE A 187 -13.38 -20.98 49.57
CA ILE A 187 -12.04 -20.36 49.51
C ILE A 187 -11.13 -21.15 48.58
N GLN A 188 -11.16 -22.49 48.61
CA GLN A 188 -10.38 -23.33 47.69
C GLN A 188 -10.82 -23.21 46.24
N GLU A 189 -12.12 -23.12 45.98
CA GLU A 189 -12.66 -22.90 44.63
C GLU A 189 -12.31 -21.50 44.10
N PHE A 190 -12.37 -20.48 44.96
CA PHE A 190 -12.02 -19.11 44.60
C PHE A 190 -10.50 -18.96 44.38
N ASP A 191 -9.67 -19.59 45.20
CA ASP A 191 -8.21 -19.64 45.02
C ASP A 191 -7.84 -20.32 43.69
N ALA A 192 -8.52 -21.42 43.34
CA ALA A 192 -8.32 -22.10 42.08
C ALA A 192 -8.71 -21.22 40.87
N GLU A 193 -9.84 -20.53 40.93
CA GLU A 193 -10.27 -19.60 39.88
C GLU A 193 -9.37 -18.36 39.77
N LEU A 194 -8.90 -17.81 40.90
CA LEU A 194 -7.94 -16.70 40.92
C LEU A 194 -6.59 -17.10 40.32
N ALA A 195 -6.11 -18.32 40.59
CA ALA A 195 -4.88 -18.84 39.96
C ALA A 195 -5.04 -19.01 38.44
N VAL A 196 -6.22 -19.44 37.97
CA VAL A 196 -6.54 -19.52 36.54
C VAL A 196 -6.60 -18.13 35.91
N LEU A 197 -7.21 -17.16 36.58
CA LEU A 197 -7.26 -15.77 36.10
C LEU A 197 -5.87 -15.15 36.04
N GLY A 198 -5.04 -15.34 37.08
CA GLY A 198 -3.65 -14.90 37.10
C GLY A 198 -2.85 -15.48 35.94
N THR A 199 -2.98 -16.79 35.69
CA THR A 199 -2.35 -17.45 34.54
C THR A 199 -2.81 -16.88 33.19
N ARG A 200 -4.08 -16.48 33.06
CA ARG A 200 -4.60 -15.84 31.85
C ARG A 200 -4.06 -14.42 31.68
N VAL A 201 -3.98 -13.65 32.77
CA VAL A 201 -3.39 -12.30 32.76
C VAL A 201 -1.91 -12.39 32.40
N ASP A 202 -1.14 -13.27 33.04
CA ASP A 202 0.28 -13.48 32.73
C ASP A 202 0.49 -13.91 31.26
N ASN A 203 -0.40 -14.76 30.72
CA ASN A 203 -0.34 -15.15 29.32
C ASN A 203 -0.66 -13.98 28.37
N LEU A 204 -1.63 -13.14 28.74
CA LEU A 204 -1.96 -11.94 27.97
C LEU A 204 -0.83 -10.93 28.04
N ASP A 205 -0.25 -10.68 29.22
CA ASP A 205 0.89 -9.78 29.40
C ASP A 205 2.11 -10.28 28.63
N ALA A 206 2.41 -11.58 28.67
CA ALA A 206 3.49 -12.16 27.86
C ALA A 206 3.22 -12.03 26.35
N ARG A 207 1.96 -12.16 25.90
CA ARG A 207 1.58 -11.95 24.50
C ARG A 207 1.65 -10.48 24.10
N VAL A 208 1.28 -9.56 25.00
CA VAL A 208 1.38 -8.11 24.78
C VAL A 208 2.86 -7.73 24.71
N ALA A 209 3.68 -8.11 25.68
CA ALA A 209 5.12 -7.87 25.67
C ALA A 209 5.79 -8.45 24.42
N PHE A 210 5.44 -9.68 24.01
CA PHE A 210 5.94 -10.26 22.76
C PHE A 210 5.53 -9.42 21.53
N LEU A 211 4.27 -8.96 21.47
CA LEU A 211 3.79 -8.12 20.36
C LEU A 211 4.39 -6.71 20.36
N GLU A 212 4.71 -6.16 21.52
CA GLU A 212 5.41 -4.88 21.67
C GLU A 212 6.87 -5.03 21.23
N ASP A 213 7.57 -6.08 21.67
CA ASP A 213 8.97 -6.36 21.33
C ASP A 213 9.18 -6.75 19.85
N HIS A 214 8.15 -7.25 19.16
CA HIS A 214 8.24 -7.71 17.77
C HIS A 214 7.47 -6.82 16.77
N GLN A 215 7.08 -5.61 17.16
CA GLN A 215 6.52 -4.63 16.22
C GLN A 215 7.63 -3.93 15.44
N PHE A 216 7.61 -4.06 14.10
CA PHE A 216 8.50 -3.29 13.21
C PHE A 216 8.32 -1.77 13.41
N SER A 217 7.08 -1.35 13.67
CA SER A 217 6.68 0.00 14.10
C SER A 217 5.18 -0.03 14.43
N THR A 218 4.72 0.75 15.41
CA THR A 218 3.29 0.92 15.71
C THR A 218 2.53 1.64 14.59
N THR A 219 3.24 2.42 13.77
CA THR A 219 2.68 3.27 12.71
C THR A 219 3.03 2.81 11.29
N THR A 220 4.07 1.97 11.12
CA THR A 220 4.56 1.52 9.80
C THR A 220 4.41 0.03 9.61
N LYS A 221 3.80 -0.37 8.49
CA LYS A 221 3.73 -1.77 8.06
C LYS A 221 4.61 -1.98 6.82
N LEU A 222 5.49 -2.98 6.90
CA LEU A 222 6.25 -3.44 5.74
C LEU A 222 5.41 -4.43 4.91
N LYS A 223 5.45 -4.30 3.58
CA LYS A 223 4.93 -5.29 2.63
C LYS A 223 5.98 -5.60 1.57
N GLY A 224 6.42 -6.86 1.52
CA GLY A 224 7.37 -7.34 0.53
C GLY A 224 6.69 -7.99 -0.68
N GLU A 225 7.20 -7.73 -1.88
CA GLU A 225 6.89 -8.49 -3.09
C GLU A 225 8.20 -8.80 -3.84
N VAL A 226 8.44 -10.07 -4.14
CA VAL A 226 9.55 -10.49 -5.01
C VAL A 226 8.98 -11.29 -6.19
N VAL A 227 9.38 -10.91 -7.39
CA VAL A 227 9.01 -11.57 -8.65
C VAL A 227 10.25 -12.23 -9.23
N PHE A 228 10.13 -13.51 -9.59
CA PHE A 228 11.05 -14.21 -10.49
C PHE A 228 10.31 -14.55 -11.78
N ALA A 229 10.95 -14.35 -12.92
CA ALA A 229 10.36 -14.65 -14.22
C ALA A 229 11.36 -15.43 -15.08
N LEU A 230 10.96 -16.64 -15.49
CA LEU A 230 11.56 -17.31 -16.63
C LEU A 230 10.76 -16.90 -17.87
N ALA A 231 11.38 -16.31 -18.88
CA ALA A 231 10.66 -15.80 -20.05
C ALA A 231 11.48 -15.97 -21.33
N ASP A 232 10.77 -16.07 -22.45
CA ASP A 232 11.38 -16.15 -23.78
C ASP A 232 10.44 -15.57 -24.84
N VAL A 233 10.99 -15.28 -26.01
CA VAL A 233 10.25 -14.81 -27.18
C VAL A 233 10.64 -15.62 -28.42
N PHE A 234 9.65 -15.92 -29.26
CA PHE A 234 9.81 -16.69 -30.48
C PHE A 234 9.14 -15.95 -31.64
N GLY A 235 9.75 -16.03 -32.81
CA GLY A 235 9.31 -15.43 -34.07
C GLY A 235 10.44 -15.58 -35.08
N ASP A 236 10.15 -15.28 -36.35
CA ASP A 236 11.13 -15.49 -37.42
C ASP A 236 12.00 -14.24 -37.62
N THR A 237 11.38 -13.05 -37.67
CA THR A 237 12.09 -11.78 -37.93
C THR A 237 11.79 -10.68 -36.92
N VAL A 238 12.72 -9.74 -36.76
CA VAL A 238 12.54 -8.50 -35.97
C VAL A 238 11.45 -7.64 -36.63
N ALA A 239 10.42 -7.24 -35.85
CA ALA A 239 9.29 -6.50 -36.37
C ALA A 239 9.67 -5.07 -36.78
N VAL A 240 9.17 -4.62 -37.93
CA VAL A 240 9.37 -3.26 -38.46
C VAL A 240 8.04 -2.52 -38.68
N PRO A 241 8.00 -1.18 -38.58
CA PRO A 241 6.79 -0.42 -38.88
C PRO A 241 6.29 -0.60 -40.32
N SER A 242 4.99 -0.48 -40.54
CA SER A 242 4.43 -0.49 -41.90
C SER A 242 4.90 0.75 -42.69
N PRO A 243 5.26 0.65 -43.99
CA PRO A 243 5.11 -0.52 -44.86
C PRO A 243 6.39 -1.35 -45.03
N ASP A 244 7.37 -1.21 -44.14
CA ASP A 244 8.66 -1.87 -44.29
C ASP A 244 8.51 -3.40 -44.25
N THR A 245 9.44 -4.10 -44.90
CA THR A 245 9.53 -5.56 -44.84
C THR A 245 10.65 -5.94 -43.87
N PRO A 246 10.40 -6.82 -42.90
CA PRO A 246 11.45 -7.23 -41.97
C PRO A 246 12.54 -8.01 -42.72
N THR A 247 13.80 -7.77 -42.35
CA THR A 247 14.98 -8.38 -43.00
C THR A 247 15.99 -8.96 -42.02
N GLU A 248 15.81 -8.71 -40.73
CA GLU A 248 16.68 -9.18 -39.66
C GLU A 248 16.01 -10.35 -38.93
N ASP A 249 16.75 -11.43 -38.73
CA ASP A 249 16.27 -12.61 -38.01
C ASP A 249 16.08 -12.27 -36.52
N LEU A 250 15.01 -12.78 -35.91
CA LEU A 250 14.77 -12.62 -34.49
C LEU A 250 15.64 -13.61 -33.70
N GLU A 251 16.71 -13.09 -33.09
CA GLU A 251 17.58 -13.85 -32.20
C GLU A 251 17.36 -13.46 -30.74
N ALA A 252 16.71 -14.35 -29.98
CA ALA A 252 16.48 -14.17 -28.55
C ALA A 252 17.00 -15.37 -27.73
N ASN A 253 17.26 -15.12 -26.45
CA ASN A 253 17.62 -16.16 -25.49
C ASN A 253 16.62 -16.15 -24.34
N THR A 254 16.35 -17.33 -23.78
CA THR A 254 15.59 -17.45 -22.54
C THR A 254 16.26 -16.65 -21.43
N ILE A 255 15.49 -15.80 -20.76
CA ILE A 255 15.95 -15.00 -19.62
C ILE A 255 15.40 -15.57 -18.31
N PHE A 256 16.20 -15.44 -17.25
CA PHE A 256 15.74 -15.58 -15.87
C PHE A 256 15.98 -14.26 -15.14
N ALA A 257 14.90 -13.60 -14.76
CA ALA A 257 14.88 -12.20 -14.36
C ALA A 257 14.15 -12.01 -13.03
N ASP A 258 14.41 -10.89 -12.35
CA ASP A 258 13.88 -10.63 -11.01
C ASP A 258 13.45 -9.18 -10.76
N ARG A 259 12.57 -9.00 -9.77
CA ARG A 259 12.22 -7.71 -9.17
C ARG A 259 11.91 -7.89 -7.70
N ALA A 260 12.49 -7.05 -6.86
CA ALA A 260 12.14 -6.92 -5.45
C ALA A 260 11.50 -5.55 -5.18
N ARG A 261 10.44 -5.54 -4.36
CA ARG A 261 9.77 -4.34 -3.86
C ARG A 261 9.53 -4.44 -2.37
N LEU A 262 9.92 -3.41 -1.63
CA LEU A 262 9.61 -3.24 -0.21
C LEU A 262 8.79 -1.97 -0.04
N ASN A 263 7.54 -2.10 0.38
CA ASN A 263 6.67 -0.96 0.66
C ASN A 263 6.57 -0.73 2.16
N PHE A 264 6.99 0.45 2.60
CA PHE A 264 6.77 0.95 3.96
C PHE A 264 5.51 1.79 3.96
N GLU A 265 4.46 1.30 4.61
CA GLU A 265 3.15 1.93 4.68
C GLU A 265 2.98 2.53 6.08
N THR A 266 3.25 3.83 6.22
CA THR A 266 3.20 4.58 7.48
C THR A 266 1.89 5.34 7.59
N SER A 267 1.28 5.38 8.77
CA SER A 267 0.07 6.17 9.06
C SER A 267 0.27 7.01 10.32
N PHE A 268 -0.01 8.31 10.26
CA PHE A 268 0.17 9.23 11.40
C PHE A 268 -1.12 9.50 12.18
N THR A 269 -2.29 9.36 11.54
CA THR A 269 -3.62 9.65 12.11
C THR A 269 -4.55 8.43 12.15
N GLY A 270 -4.15 7.33 11.51
CA GLY A 270 -4.97 6.11 11.35
C GLY A 270 -5.85 6.11 10.10
N ARG A 271 -6.01 7.26 9.44
CA ARG A 271 -6.80 7.42 8.20
C ARG A 271 -5.97 7.80 6.97
N ASP A 272 -4.76 8.29 7.20
CA ASP A 272 -3.77 8.68 6.20
C ASP A 272 -2.78 7.54 5.93
N LYS A 273 -2.00 7.70 4.86
CA LYS A 273 -0.97 6.75 4.48
C LYS A 273 0.15 7.43 3.72
N LEU A 274 1.36 7.36 4.24
CA LEU A 274 2.61 7.60 3.52
C LEU A 274 3.14 6.27 3.01
N ARG A 275 3.34 6.15 1.70
CA ARG A 275 4.06 5.02 1.10
C ARG A 275 5.45 5.45 0.70
N THR A 276 6.44 4.67 1.13
CA THR A 276 7.78 4.68 0.57
C THR A 276 8.08 3.31 0.01
N ARG A 277 8.30 3.22 -1.31
CA ARG A 277 8.64 1.96 -1.98
C ARG A 277 10.12 1.97 -2.34
N LEU A 278 10.86 1.00 -1.82
CA LEU A 278 12.16 0.63 -2.37
C LEU A 278 11.98 -0.45 -3.43
N GLN A 279 12.69 -0.33 -4.55
CA GLN A 279 12.63 -1.28 -5.65
C GLN A 279 14.02 -1.55 -6.22
N ALA A 280 14.25 -2.80 -6.60
CA ALA A 280 15.32 -3.22 -7.51
C ALA A 280 14.70 -4.17 -8.55
N ARG A 281 15.09 -4.07 -9.81
CA ARG A 281 14.61 -4.94 -10.90
C ARG A 281 15.64 -5.16 -11.99
N ASN A 282 15.68 -6.37 -12.51
CA ASN A 282 16.45 -6.68 -13.70
C ASN A 282 15.63 -7.58 -14.64
N ILE A 283 14.54 -7.01 -15.18
CA ILE A 283 13.69 -7.66 -16.18
C ILE A 283 13.75 -6.83 -17.46
N THR A 284 14.72 -7.13 -18.32
CA THR A 284 14.89 -6.43 -19.60
C THR A 284 13.68 -6.65 -20.52
N SER A 285 13.26 -5.59 -21.21
CA SER A 285 12.18 -5.67 -22.20
C SER A 285 12.63 -6.45 -23.43
N PHE A 286 11.77 -7.32 -23.96
CA PHE A 286 11.99 -7.98 -25.26
C PHE A 286 11.87 -7.04 -26.45
N SER A 287 11.43 -5.78 -26.26
CA SER A 287 11.28 -4.81 -27.36
C SER A 287 12.58 -4.60 -28.16
N GLY A 288 13.75 -4.75 -27.53
CA GLY A 288 15.04 -4.61 -28.21
C GLY A 288 15.35 -5.71 -29.20
N VAL A 289 14.90 -6.95 -28.96
CA VAL A 289 15.13 -8.11 -29.85
C VAL A 289 13.92 -8.39 -30.75
N THR A 290 12.74 -7.89 -30.40
CA THR A 290 11.50 -8.10 -31.18
C THR A 290 11.18 -6.95 -32.12
N GLY A 291 11.81 -5.78 -31.96
CA GLY A 291 11.49 -4.57 -32.70
C GLY A 291 10.20 -3.87 -32.29
N THR A 292 9.43 -4.42 -31.33
CA THR A 292 8.10 -3.91 -30.96
C THR A 292 7.89 -3.74 -29.46
N ASN A 293 7.14 -2.70 -29.07
CA ASN A 293 6.68 -2.55 -27.68
C ASN A 293 5.49 -3.45 -27.32
N MET A 294 4.91 -4.16 -28.31
CA MET A 294 3.78 -5.06 -28.09
C MET A 294 4.19 -6.32 -27.31
N ALA A 295 5.47 -6.72 -27.35
CA ALA A 295 6.02 -7.88 -26.65
C ALA A 295 6.36 -7.64 -25.17
N ARG A 296 6.03 -6.45 -24.63
CA ARG A 296 6.41 -6.06 -23.26
C ARG A 296 5.64 -6.81 -22.19
N LEU A 297 6.35 -7.19 -21.13
CA LEU A 297 5.76 -7.82 -19.95
C LEU A 297 5.22 -6.77 -18.96
N SER A 298 4.21 -7.13 -18.18
CA SER A 298 3.53 -6.22 -17.25
C SER A 298 4.41 -5.74 -16.09
N PHE A 299 5.53 -6.42 -15.87
CA PHE A 299 6.49 -6.26 -14.79
C PHE A 299 7.91 -6.00 -15.31
N ASP A 300 8.10 -5.78 -16.62
CA ASP A 300 9.42 -5.45 -17.16
C ASP A 300 9.95 -4.07 -16.69
N GLY A 301 11.25 -3.92 -16.82
CA GLY A 301 12.06 -2.78 -16.40
C GLY A 301 13.36 -3.26 -15.77
N THR A 302 14.43 -2.51 -15.98
CA THR A 302 15.74 -2.79 -15.40
C THR A 302 16.34 -1.52 -14.82
N ASP A 303 16.95 -1.66 -13.65
CA ASP A 303 17.83 -0.71 -12.99
C ASP A 303 19.17 -1.38 -12.63
N GLY A 304 19.51 -2.50 -13.30
CA GLY A 304 20.71 -3.27 -12.97
C GLY A 304 20.68 -3.94 -11.59
N ASN A 305 19.49 -4.08 -10.99
CA ASN A 305 19.29 -4.45 -9.59
C ASN A 305 19.80 -3.41 -8.57
N ASP A 306 19.98 -2.16 -8.98
CA ASP A 306 20.22 -1.06 -8.06
C ASP A 306 18.94 -0.72 -7.28
N VAL A 307 19.08 -0.50 -5.97
CA VAL A 307 17.95 -0.12 -5.12
C VAL A 307 17.65 1.36 -5.27
N ASN A 308 16.44 1.68 -5.72
CA ASN A 308 15.93 3.04 -5.86
C ASN A 308 14.61 3.24 -5.10
N ILE A 309 14.24 4.52 -4.90
CA ILE A 309 12.90 4.90 -4.47
C ILE A 309 11.98 4.78 -5.69
N GLY A 310 11.23 3.69 -5.75
CA GLY A 310 10.33 3.40 -6.87
C GLY A 310 8.98 4.11 -6.78
N GLU A 311 8.55 4.54 -5.58
CA GLU A 311 7.38 5.39 -5.33
C GLU A 311 7.53 6.12 -4.00
N LEU A 312 7.09 7.37 -3.94
CA LEU A 312 6.94 8.13 -2.70
C LEU A 312 5.68 9.00 -2.79
N TRP A 313 4.66 8.65 -2.00
CA TRP A 313 3.42 9.42 -1.97
C TRP A 313 2.76 9.44 -0.60
N TYR A 314 1.99 10.50 -0.35
CA TYR A 314 1.17 10.68 0.85
C TYR A 314 -0.29 10.84 0.48
N ARG A 315 -1.16 10.00 1.05
CA ARG A 315 -2.60 9.97 0.83
C ARG A 315 -3.35 10.26 2.11
N PHE A 316 -4.30 11.18 2.07
CA PHE A 316 -5.07 11.57 3.23
C PHE A 316 -6.51 11.97 2.86
N PRO A 317 -7.50 11.59 3.69
CA PRO A 317 -8.87 12.02 3.50
C PRO A 317 -9.12 13.43 4.07
N VAL A 318 -10.03 14.16 3.43
CA VAL A 318 -10.58 15.43 3.90
C VAL A 318 -12.10 15.26 4.02
N GLY A 319 -12.60 15.23 5.26
CA GLY A 319 -13.99 14.81 5.52
C GLY A 319 -14.20 13.32 5.26
N GLU A 320 -15.40 12.96 4.79
CA GLU A 320 -15.80 11.56 4.56
C GLU A 320 -15.63 11.11 3.10
N ASN A 321 -15.76 12.04 2.14
CA ASN A 321 -15.91 11.71 0.71
C ASN A 321 -14.73 12.14 -0.16
N LEU A 322 -13.86 13.03 0.31
CA LEU A 322 -12.76 13.58 -0.47
C LEU A 322 -11.44 12.98 0.00
N THR A 323 -10.63 12.49 -0.93
CA THR A 323 -9.28 11.98 -0.66
C THR A 323 -8.29 12.63 -1.61
N PHE A 324 -7.16 13.05 -1.06
CA PHE A 324 -6.01 13.53 -1.83
C PHE A 324 -4.88 12.52 -1.76
N GLN A 325 -4.08 12.49 -2.83
CA GLN A 325 -2.78 11.84 -2.89
C GLN A 325 -1.80 12.83 -3.49
N ILE A 326 -0.62 12.96 -2.88
CA ILE A 326 0.48 13.77 -3.38
C ILE A 326 1.65 12.83 -3.60
N ASP A 327 2.17 12.78 -4.81
CA ASP A 327 3.31 11.96 -5.20
C ASP A 327 4.52 12.85 -5.42
N ALA A 328 5.59 12.58 -4.69
CA ALA A 328 6.84 13.33 -4.81
C ALA A 328 7.69 12.84 -5.98
N THR A 329 7.63 11.54 -6.28
CA THR A 329 8.32 10.93 -7.42
C THR A 329 7.62 9.65 -7.85
N SER A 330 7.76 9.31 -9.13
CA SER A 330 7.25 8.07 -9.73
C SER A 330 5.75 7.86 -9.50
N GLY A 331 4.97 8.95 -9.41
CA GLY A 331 3.52 8.89 -9.44
C GLY A 331 3.07 8.38 -10.79
N ASP A 332 2.18 7.39 -10.80
CA ASP A 332 1.60 6.78 -12.00
C ASP A 332 0.08 6.88 -11.90
N LEU A 333 -0.59 7.27 -12.99
CA LEU A 333 -2.07 7.37 -13.02
C LEU A 333 -2.75 6.06 -12.58
N ASN A 334 -2.15 4.91 -12.91
CA ASN A 334 -2.66 3.59 -12.55
C ASN A 334 -2.38 3.13 -11.09
N ASP A 335 -1.55 3.83 -10.32
CA ASP A 335 -1.30 3.57 -8.87
C ASP A 335 -1.73 4.77 -8.00
N THR A 336 -2.48 5.71 -8.62
CA THR A 336 -3.13 6.86 -7.95
C THR A 336 -4.49 6.45 -7.37
N LEU A 337 -5.31 7.42 -6.97
CA LEU A 337 -6.70 7.25 -6.56
C LEU A 337 -7.68 6.89 -7.70
N ILE A 338 -7.19 6.78 -8.94
CA ILE A 338 -8.01 6.51 -10.13
C ILE A 338 -8.23 5.00 -10.30
N ASN A 339 -9.48 4.61 -10.54
CA ASN A 339 -9.87 3.21 -10.73
C ASN A 339 -9.77 2.81 -12.20
N VAL A 340 -8.81 1.96 -12.56
CA VAL A 340 -8.59 1.55 -13.96
C VAL A 340 -9.62 0.53 -14.52
N VAL A 341 -10.64 0.17 -13.74
CA VAL A 341 -11.76 -0.73 -14.12
C VAL A 341 -11.32 -2.08 -14.70
N ASN A 342 -10.15 -2.60 -14.29
CA ASN A 342 -9.68 -3.93 -14.65
C ASN A 342 -9.13 -4.71 -13.42
N PRO A 343 -10.00 -5.02 -12.43
CA PRO A 343 -9.56 -5.46 -11.10
C PRO A 343 -8.82 -6.79 -11.08
N LEU A 344 -9.08 -7.68 -12.05
CA LEU A 344 -8.37 -8.95 -12.13
C LEU A 344 -7.00 -8.82 -12.80
N PHE A 345 -6.79 -7.88 -13.71
CA PHE A 345 -5.59 -7.89 -14.57
C PHE A 345 -4.67 -6.69 -14.40
N ALA A 346 -5.07 -5.64 -13.67
CA ALA A 346 -4.29 -4.40 -13.52
C ALA A 346 -2.93 -4.55 -12.80
N SER A 347 -2.81 -5.47 -11.84
CA SER A 347 -1.59 -5.66 -11.04
C SER A 347 -0.43 -6.23 -11.86
N SER A 348 0.77 -5.66 -11.74
CA SER A 348 1.98 -6.20 -12.40
C SER A 348 2.50 -7.51 -11.78
N GLY A 349 2.15 -7.81 -10.53
CA GLY A 349 2.56 -9.05 -9.84
C GLY A 349 1.51 -10.16 -9.89
N SER A 350 0.22 -9.81 -9.99
CA SER A 350 -0.88 -10.80 -9.89
C SER A 350 -1.89 -10.78 -11.03
N GLY A 351 -1.79 -9.81 -11.95
CA GLY A 351 -2.67 -9.59 -13.08
C GLY A 351 -2.15 -10.18 -14.38
N ALA A 352 -2.40 -9.47 -15.49
CA ALA A 352 -1.91 -9.81 -16.83
C ALA A 352 -0.39 -10.04 -16.83
N ILE A 353 0.08 -10.85 -17.78
CA ILE A 353 1.50 -11.03 -18.05
C ILE A 353 2.02 -9.99 -19.05
N SER A 354 1.19 -9.48 -19.94
CA SER A 354 1.59 -8.40 -20.87
C SER A 354 1.37 -7.01 -20.28
N ARG A 355 2.16 -6.04 -20.72
CA ARG A 355 1.97 -4.63 -20.38
C ARG A 355 0.61 -4.10 -20.85
N PHE A 356 0.18 -4.49 -22.04
CA PHE A 356 -1.08 -4.08 -22.67
C PHE A 356 -2.31 -4.64 -21.95
N GLY A 357 -2.29 -5.91 -21.56
CA GLY A 357 -3.44 -6.60 -20.97
C GLY A 357 -3.86 -6.11 -19.58
N ARG A 358 -3.08 -5.23 -18.94
CA ARG A 358 -3.35 -4.75 -17.59
C ARG A 358 -4.57 -3.83 -17.52
N PHE A 359 -4.68 -2.87 -18.43
CA PHE A 359 -5.69 -1.80 -18.47
C PHE A 359 -5.49 -0.94 -19.73
N ASN A 360 -6.44 -0.04 -20.01
CA ASN A 360 -6.36 0.92 -21.11
C ASN A 360 -5.05 1.74 -21.03
N PRO A 361 -4.21 1.80 -22.10
CA PRO A 361 -2.96 2.56 -22.10
C PRO A 361 -3.09 4.04 -21.72
N ILE A 362 -4.30 4.63 -21.74
CA ILE A 362 -4.55 5.98 -21.21
C ILE A 362 -4.04 6.19 -19.78
N TYR A 363 -4.01 5.14 -18.95
CA TYR A 363 -3.48 5.22 -17.58
C TYR A 363 -1.94 5.17 -17.51
N ARG A 364 -1.25 5.26 -18.66
CA ARG A 364 0.21 5.30 -18.76
C ARG A 364 0.73 6.59 -19.40
N THR A 365 -0.15 7.52 -19.76
CA THR A 365 0.19 8.71 -20.57
C THR A 365 0.78 9.85 -19.73
N GLY A 366 1.61 9.51 -18.74
CA GLY A 366 2.29 10.45 -17.87
C GLY A 366 2.56 9.84 -16.49
N SER A 367 3.67 10.28 -15.91
CA SER A 367 4.17 9.87 -14.60
C SER A 367 4.99 11.00 -13.99
N GLY A 368 5.39 10.86 -12.73
CA GLY A 368 6.35 11.76 -12.07
C GLY A 368 5.82 12.38 -10.80
N GLY A 369 6.16 13.65 -10.54
CA GLY A 369 5.67 14.40 -9.39
C GLY A 369 4.28 14.97 -9.64
N GLY A 370 3.39 14.95 -8.65
CA GLY A 370 2.05 15.49 -8.86
C GLY A 370 1.03 15.17 -7.77
N LEU A 371 -0.24 15.26 -8.15
CA LEU A 371 -1.36 15.07 -7.23
C LEU A 371 -2.51 14.30 -7.88
N GLY A 372 -3.17 13.48 -7.07
CA GLY A 372 -4.45 12.86 -7.36
C GLY A 372 -5.52 13.30 -6.37
N VAL A 373 -6.76 13.34 -6.83
CA VAL A 373 -7.94 13.61 -6.01
C VAL A 373 -9.03 12.62 -6.37
N ASN A 374 -9.79 12.18 -5.36
CA ASN A 374 -10.98 11.39 -5.56
C ASN A 374 -12.10 11.87 -4.66
N TYR A 375 -13.27 12.06 -5.25
CA TYR A 375 -14.50 12.41 -4.55
C TYR A 375 -15.53 11.29 -4.72
N SER A 376 -15.89 10.65 -3.61
CA SER A 376 -16.87 9.57 -3.58
C SER A 376 -18.29 10.12 -3.44
N LEU A 377 -19.18 9.73 -4.36
CA LEU A 377 -20.61 10.03 -4.34
C LEU A 377 -21.37 8.81 -3.80
N GLY A 378 -21.12 8.50 -2.52
CA GLY A 378 -21.57 7.24 -1.91
C GLY A 378 -20.89 6.02 -2.54
N GLU A 379 -21.62 4.90 -2.60
CA GLU A 379 -21.13 3.66 -3.24
C GLU A 379 -21.37 3.63 -4.76
N PHE A 380 -22.22 4.53 -5.27
CA PHE A 380 -22.70 4.51 -6.65
C PHE A 380 -21.72 5.11 -7.66
N ALA A 381 -20.97 6.15 -7.29
CA ALA A 381 -20.07 6.82 -8.22
C ALA A 381 -18.86 7.45 -7.54
N GLU A 382 -17.80 7.66 -8.31
CA GLU A 382 -16.59 8.37 -7.91
C GLU A 382 -16.16 9.30 -9.05
N ILE A 383 -15.75 10.52 -8.69
CA ILE A 383 -15.12 11.47 -9.58
C ILE A 383 -13.67 11.58 -9.17
N SER A 384 -12.76 11.23 -10.06
CA SER A 384 -11.33 11.26 -9.81
C SER A 384 -10.66 12.25 -10.77
N GLY A 385 -9.59 12.89 -10.31
CA GLY A 385 -8.74 13.73 -11.13
C GLY A 385 -7.27 13.54 -10.74
N ALA A 386 -6.37 13.78 -11.69
CA ALA A 386 -4.94 13.77 -11.42
C ALA A 386 -4.20 14.75 -12.32
N TYR A 387 -3.09 15.27 -11.80
CA TYR A 387 -2.11 16.03 -12.55
C TYR A 387 -0.73 15.52 -12.20
N PHE A 388 0.04 15.09 -13.19
CA PHE A 388 1.43 14.66 -13.03
C PHE A 388 2.31 15.34 -14.05
N ALA A 389 3.53 15.68 -13.62
CA ALA A 389 4.57 16.19 -14.49
C ALA A 389 5.80 15.30 -14.39
N ASP A 390 6.38 14.98 -15.55
CA ASP A 390 7.67 14.32 -15.64
C ASP A 390 8.78 15.32 -15.33
N ASP A 391 9.89 14.89 -14.74
CA ASP A 391 10.99 15.76 -14.31
C ASP A 391 10.52 16.98 -13.47
N ALA A 392 9.49 16.80 -12.63
CA ALA A 392 8.87 17.88 -11.85
C ALA A 392 9.85 18.58 -10.87
N GLU A 393 10.93 17.89 -10.50
CA GLU A 393 12.01 18.38 -9.64
C GLU A 393 13.04 19.26 -10.36
N ASN A 394 13.04 19.28 -11.70
CA ASN A 394 14.03 20.01 -12.49
C ASN A 394 13.58 21.47 -12.71
N PRO A 395 14.35 22.48 -12.24
CA PRO A 395 13.94 23.88 -12.30
C PRO A 395 14.31 24.59 -13.62
N ASN A 396 14.91 23.89 -14.59
CA ASN A 396 15.29 24.47 -15.87
C ASN A 396 14.06 24.78 -16.75
N ASN A 397 14.23 25.64 -17.75
CA ASN A 397 13.19 25.96 -18.73
C ASN A 397 12.71 24.70 -19.44
N ASP A 398 11.40 24.62 -19.72
CA ASP A 398 10.72 23.44 -20.28
C ASP A 398 10.69 22.24 -19.32
N PHE A 399 10.97 22.41 -18.02
CA PHE A 399 10.85 21.35 -17.01
C PHE A 399 9.98 21.82 -15.83
N GLY A 400 9.89 20.99 -14.79
CA GLY A 400 9.16 21.32 -13.57
C GLY A 400 7.66 21.11 -13.71
N LEU A 401 6.92 21.57 -12.70
CA LEU A 401 5.53 21.16 -12.53
C LEU A 401 4.56 21.71 -13.58
N PHE A 402 4.87 22.83 -14.25
CA PHE A 402 3.89 23.54 -15.11
C PHE A 402 4.43 24.00 -16.47
N ASP A 403 5.70 23.74 -16.76
CA ASP A 403 6.37 24.19 -17.99
C ASP A 403 6.93 23.01 -18.82
N GLY A 404 6.91 21.79 -18.25
CA GLY A 404 7.42 20.57 -18.89
C GLY A 404 6.34 19.59 -19.34
N ASN A 405 6.75 18.33 -19.51
CA ASN A 405 5.84 17.22 -19.83
C ASN A 405 4.78 17.12 -18.73
N TYR A 406 3.51 17.03 -19.09
CA TYR A 406 2.44 16.85 -18.12
C TYR A 406 1.33 15.95 -18.63
N VAL A 407 0.53 15.47 -17.69
CA VAL A 407 -0.79 14.89 -17.92
C VAL A 407 -1.79 15.43 -16.91
N ALA A 408 -2.95 15.85 -17.40
CA ALA A 408 -4.11 16.23 -16.61
C ALA A 408 -5.26 15.28 -16.97
N MET A 409 -5.70 14.47 -16.01
CA MET A 409 -6.72 13.44 -16.20
C MET A 409 -7.95 13.71 -15.32
N GLY A 410 -9.13 13.44 -15.87
CA GLY A 410 -10.39 13.36 -15.14
C GLY A 410 -11.13 12.06 -15.49
N GLN A 411 -11.75 11.45 -14.49
CA GLN A 411 -12.52 10.22 -14.66
C GLN A 411 -13.82 10.26 -13.86
N LEU A 412 -14.91 9.85 -14.50
CA LEU A 412 -16.16 9.51 -13.83
C LEU A 412 -16.30 7.98 -13.85
N THR A 413 -16.35 7.38 -12.68
CA THR A 413 -16.62 5.94 -12.54
C THR A 413 -17.99 5.75 -11.91
N ILE A 414 -18.82 4.91 -12.53
CA ILE A 414 -20.15 4.58 -12.07
C ILE A 414 -20.18 3.09 -11.71
N LYS A 415 -20.72 2.79 -10.53
CA LYS A 415 -20.89 1.47 -9.94
C LYS A 415 -22.37 1.30 -9.57
N PRO A 416 -23.27 1.04 -10.54
CA PRO A 416 -24.70 0.91 -10.25
C PRO A 416 -25.01 -0.25 -9.29
N SER A 417 -24.08 -1.20 -9.17
CA SER A 417 -24.16 -2.38 -8.31
C SER A 417 -22.78 -3.04 -8.23
N ASP A 418 -22.62 -4.02 -7.33
CA ASP A 418 -21.39 -4.82 -7.22
C ASP A 418 -21.04 -5.65 -8.46
N PHE A 419 -22.01 -5.90 -9.35
CA PHE A 419 -21.80 -6.70 -10.56
C PHE A 419 -21.30 -5.87 -11.74
N PHE A 420 -21.43 -4.54 -11.75
CA PHE A 420 -21.11 -3.72 -12.91
C PHE A 420 -20.39 -2.43 -12.53
N THR A 421 -19.26 -2.18 -13.18
CA THR A 421 -18.51 -0.92 -13.10
C THR A 421 -18.23 -0.43 -14.51
N ILE A 422 -18.40 0.87 -14.73
CA ILE A 422 -18.04 1.56 -15.97
C ILE A 422 -17.33 2.87 -15.65
N ALA A 423 -16.31 3.22 -16.41
CA ALA A 423 -15.67 4.53 -16.35
C ALA A 423 -15.66 5.20 -17.72
N ALA A 424 -15.73 6.53 -17.67
CA ALA A 424 -15.41 7.41 -18.78
C ALA A 424 -14.25 8.31 -18.35
N THR A 425 -13.18 8.30 -19.13
CA THR A 425 -11.89 8.90 -18.79
C THR A 425 -11.49 9.88 -19.87
N TYR A 426 -11.00 11.05 -19.47
CA TYR A 426 -10.37 12.02 -20.36
C TYR A 426 -9.00 12.41 -19.80
N ALA A 427 -7.99 12.48 -20.68
CA ALA A 427 -6.67 12.98 -20.32
C ALA A 427 -6.16 13.93 -21.39
N ASN A 428 -5.68 15.10 -20.97
CA ASN A 428 -4.88 16.00 -21.79
C ASN A 428 -3.43 15.87 -21.38
N SER A 429 -2.52 15.74 -22.34
CA SER A 429 -1.09 15.59 -22.08
C SER A 429 -0.27 16.41 -23.04
N TYR A 430 0.93 16.78 -22.60
CA TYR A 430 1.95 17.44 -23.42
C TYR A 430 3.28 16.73 -23.22
N TYR A 431 4.00 16.55 -24.31
CA TYR A 431 5.33 15.96 -24.37
C TYR A 431 6.24 16.86 -25.18
N ARG A 432 7.40 17.18 -24.62
CA ARG A 432 8.46 17.89 -25.32
C ARG A 432 9.09 17.02 -26.39
N GLY A 433 9.73 17.67 -27.35
CA GLY A 433 10.61 17.00 -28.31
C GLY A 433 11.71 16.21 -27.58
N GLY A 434 11.96 14.98 -28.02
CA GLY A 434 12.88 14.03 -27.39
C GLY A 434 12.18 13.01 -26.48
N ASP A 435 11.13 13.44 -25.77
CA ASP A 435 10.48 12.64 -24.70
C ASP A 435 9.11 12.07 -25.09
N VAL A 436 8.69 12.26 -26.34
CA VAL A 436 7.36 11.85 -26.82
C VAL A 436 7.08 10.37 -26.57
N ASN A 437 6.01 10.11 -25.82
CA ASN A 437 5.58 8.77 -25.45
C ASN A 437 4.07 8.71 -25.17
N VAL A 438 3.27 9.08 -26.16
CA VAL A 438 1.83 9.36 -25.96
C VAL A 438 1.00 8.13 -25.56
N THR A 439 1.52 6.91 -25.68
CA THR A 439 0.85 5.65 -25.28
C THR A 439 1.50 4.95 -24.09
N GLY A 440 2.45 5.61 -23.40
CA GLY A 440 3.20 5.02 -22.30
C GLY A 440 3.95 3.75 -22.70
N SER A 441 4.52 3.77 -23.91
CA SER A 441 5.27 2.69 -24.56
C SER A 441 4.46 1.39 -24.68
N THR A 442 3.25 1.52 -25.24
CA THR A 442 2.33 0.41 -25.55
C THR A 442 1.85 0.54 -26.99
N GLY A 443 1.79 -0.55 -27.75
CA GLY A 443 1.42 -0.52 -29.18
C GLY A 443 2.60 -0.28 -30.12
N SER A 444 2.33 0.20 -31.33
CA SER A 444 3.37 0.46 -32.34
C SER A 444 4.25 1.67 -32.01
N GLY A 445 5.41 1.74 -32.65
CA GLY A 445 6.29 2.90 -32.63
C GLY A 445 5.60 4.16 -33.14
N PHE A 446 4.78 4.06 -34.19
CA PHE A 446 4.03 5.21 -34.73
C PHE A 446 2.89 5.66 -33.81
N ALA A 447 2.20 4.74 -33.13
CA ALA A 447 1.23 5.13 -32.10
C ALA A 447 1.91 5.80 -30.91
N ARG A 448 3.08 5.30 -30.49
CA ARG A 448 3.87 5.85 -29.39
C ARG A 448 4.44 7.24 -29.70
N ARG A 449 4.90 7.46 -30.94
CA ARG A 449 5.54 8.70 -31.43
C ARG A 449 4.96 9.10 -32.80
N PRO A 450 3.78 9.75 -32.80
CA PRO A 450 3.05 10.10 -34.01
C PRO A 450 3.85 10.94 -35.03
N PHE A 451 4.63 11.92 -34.55
CA PHE A 451 5.28 12.94 -35.38
C PHE A 451 6.81 12.87 -35.35
N ASP A 452 7.37 11.69 -35.10
CA ASP A 452 8.79 11.46 -34.78
C ASP A 452 9.19 11.84 -33.33
N SER A 453 10.33 11.33 -32.87
CA SER A 453 10.80 11.54 -31.50
C SER A 453 11.19 12.98 -31.19
N GLY A 454 11.64 13.76 -32.16
CA GLY A 454 12.12 15.13 -31.94
C GLY A 454 11.03 16.19 -31.82
N ALA A 455 9.78 15.86 -32.11
CA ALA A 455 8.72 16.84 -32.29
C ALA A 455 7.80 16.94 -31.06
N ALA A 456 7.75 18.10 -30.41
CA ALA A 456 6.82 18.33 -29.31
C ALA A 456 5.37 17.98 -29.72
N THR A 457 4.66 17.26 -28.85
CA THR A 457 3.36 16.66 -29.16
C THR A 457 2.42 16.83 -27.96
N SER A 458 1.24 17.39 -28.18
CA SER A 458 0.14 17.31 -27.22
C SER A 458 -0.80 16.16 -27.58
N ALA A 459 -1.58 15.64 -26.63
CA ALA A 459 -2.56 14.59 -26.90
C ALA A 459 -3.80 14.70 -26.03
N ASN A 460 -4.96 14.60 -26.68
CA ASN A 460 -6.27 14.48 -26.05
C ASN A 460 -6.73 13.02 -26.13
N SER A 461 -6.78 12.35 -24.98
CA SER A 461 -7.08 10.93 -24.85
C SER A 461 -8.43 10.72 -24.19
N TYR A 462 -9.18 9.75 -24.71
CA TYR A 462 -10.53 9.38 -24.27
C TYR A 462 -10.59 7.88 -24.05
N GLY A 463 -11.14 7.46 -22.91
CA GLY A 463 -11.28 6.06 -22.53
C GLY A 463 -12.70 5.74 -22.08
N ILE A 464 -13.17 4.56 -22.47
CA ILE A 464 -14.33 3.91 -21.85
C ILE A 464 -13.89 2.53 -21.41
N GLU A 465 -14.04 2.26 -20.12
CA GLU A 465 -13.68 0.99 -19.49
C GLU A 465 -14.90 0.39 -18.79
N ALA A 466 -15.09 -0.92 -18.89
CA ALA A 466 -16.19 -1.59 -18.22
C ALA A 466 -15.78 -2.96 -17.68
N ASN A 467 -16.38 -3.36 -16.57
CA ASN A 467 -16.24 -4.70 -16.00
C ASN A 467 -17.56 -5.20 -15.42
N LEU A 468 -17.87 -6.46 -15.73
CA LEU A 468 -19.00 -7.23 -15.27
C LEU A 468 -18.52 -8.40 -14.43
N LYS A 469 -19.07 -8.58 -13.23
CA LYS A 469 -18.70 -9.64 -12.28
C LYS A 469 -19.90 -10.55 -11.98
N PHE A 470 -19.83 -11.80 -12.44
CA PHE A 470 -20.83 -12.84 -12.22
C PHE A 470 -20.26 -13.95 -11.33
N GLY A 471 -20.37 -13.78 -10.01
CA GLY A 471 -19.80 -14.72 -9.04
C GLY A 471 -18.28 -14.84 -9.20
N LYS A 472 -17.81 -15.97 -9.75
CA LYS A 472 -16.39 -16.24 -10.02
C LYS A 472 -15.90 -15.75 -11.38
N LEU A 473 -16.80 -15.40 -12.29
CA LEU A 473 -16.50 -14.92 -13.64
C LEU A 473 -16.44 -13.39 -13.63
N SER A 474 -15.44 -12.82 -14.30
CA SER A 474 -15.32 -11.40 -14.61
C SER A 474 -15.16 -11.25 -16.12
N ILE A 475 -15.90 -10.33 -16.73
CA ILE A 475 -15.78 -9.98 -18.14
C ILE A 475 -15.59 -8.47 -18.19
N GLY A 476 -14.45 -8.02 -18.70
CA GLY A 476 -14.14 -6.60 -18.77
C GLY A 476 -13.53 -6.23 -20.10
N GLY A 477 -13.25 -4.95 -20.27
CA GLY A 477 -12.64 -4.43 -21.48
C GLY A 477 -12.60 -2.93 -21.51
N TRP A 478 -12.02 -2.41 -22.58
CA TRP A 478 -11.93 -0.98 -22.80
C TRP A 478 -11.89 -0.66 -24.30
N VAL A 479 -12.21 0.59 -24.61
CA VAL A 479 -11.92 1.25 -25.89
C VAL A 479 -11.22 2.56 -25.57
N GLY A 480 -10.13 2.84 -26.27
CA GLY A 480 -9.38 4.08 -26.17
C GLY A 480 -9.25 4.75 -27.53
N TYR A 481 -9.46 6.06 -27.53
CA TYR A 481 -9.20 6.96 -28.66
C TYR A 481 -8.29 8.08 -28.19
N GLN A 482 -7.37 8.50 -29.04
CA GLN A 482 -6.50 9.61 -28.75
C GLN A 482 -6.26 10.43 -30.01
N ASN A 483 -6.32 11.74 -29.88
CA ASN A 483 -5.87 12.67 -30.89
C ASN A 483 -4.57 13.35 -30.46
N ALA A 484 -3.47 13.01 -31.11
CA ALA A 484 -2.16 13.63 -30.89
C ALA A 484 -1.97 14.79 -31.87
N ILE A 485 -1.42 15.92 -31.41
CA ILE A 485 -1.29 17.16 -32.16
C ILE A 485 0.18 17.60 -32.13
N LEU A 486 0.73 17.92 -33.29
CA LEU A 486 2.08 18.46 -33.42
C LEU A 486 2.15 19.90 -32.88
N GLU A 487 2.99 20.14 -31.88
CA GLU A 487 3.18 21.47 -31.26
C GLU A 487 4.47 22.16 -31.70
N GLU A 488 5.43 21.40 -32.22
CA GLU A 488 6.66 21.92 -32.81
C GLU A 488 6.37 22.73 -34.08
N ALA A 489 7.19 23.74 -34.36
CA ALA A 489 7.16 24.42 -35.65
C ALA A 489 7.61 23.46 -36.76
N ASP A 490 6.91 23.50 -37.90
CA ASP A 490 7.16 22.79 -39.16
C ASP A 490 8.29 21.73 -39.13
N VAL A 491 7.92 20.46 -38.94
CA VAL A 491 8.86 19.33 -38.84
C VAL A 491 8.94 18.60 -40.17
N ALA A 492 10.15 18.25 -40.62
CA ALA A 492 10.32 17.38 -41.78
C ALA A 492 10.17 15.91 -41.36
N ILE A 493 9.07 15.28 -41.78
CA ILE A 493 8.80 13.84 -41.59
C ILE A 493 8.86 13.17 -42.95
N ASP A 494 9.73 12.16 -43.10
CA ASP A 494 9.95 11.42 -44.34
C ASP A 494 10.18 12.35 -45.57
N GLY A 495 10.91 13.46 -45.34
CA GLY A 495 11.22 14.45 -46.36
C GLY A 495 10.09 15.42 -46.71
N VAL A 496 8.96 15.37 -46.00
CA VAL A 496 7.84 16.30 -46.17
C VAL A 496 7.68 17.19 -44.94
N VAL A 497 7.52 18.49 -45.17
CA VAL A 497 7.25 19.46 -44.11
C VAL A 497 5.82 19.30 -43.61
N VAL A 498 5.68 19.03 -42.32
CA VAL A 498 4.42 18.85 -41.61
C VAL A 498 4.18 20.08 -40.75
N PRO A 499 3.08 20.83 -40.98
CA PRO A 499 2.83 22.06 -40.26
C PRO A 499 2.42 21.81 -38.82
N ARG A 500 2.74 22.76 -37.93
CA ARG A 500 2.21 22.77 -36.56
C ARG A 500 0.69 22.67 -36.56
N GLY A 501 0.13 21.92 -35.60
CA GLY A 501 -1.30 21.70 -35.46
C GLY A 501 -1.82 20.50 -36.25
N THR A 502 -0.99 19.86 -37.07
CA THR A 502 -1.32 18.58 -37.70
C THR A 502 -1.65 17.55 -36.64
N ASP A 503 -2.73 16.80 -36.84
CA ASP A 503 -3.22 15.84 -35.88
C ASP A 503 -3.07 14.37 -36.35
N ARG A 504 -3.13 13.45 -35.38
CA ARG A 504 -2.95 12.01 -35.59
C ARG A 504 -3.81 11.21 -34.62
N GLU A 505 -4.64 10.35 -35.20
CA GLU A 505 -5.49 9.45 -34.43
C GLU A 505 -4.78 8.17 -34.02
N VAL A 506 -4.90 7.84 -32.73
CA VAL A 506 -4.47 6.56 -32.15
C VAL A 506 -5.67 5.85 -31.51
N TRP A 507 -5.87 4.59 -31.89
CA TRP A 507 -6.98 3.77 -31.40
C TRP A 507 -6.48 2.50 -30.72
N ASN A 508 -7.13 2.07 -29.65
CA ASN A 508 -6.89 0.77 -29.02
C ASN A 508 -8.18 0.22 -28.40
N TRP A 509 -8.24 -1.10 -28.21
CA TRP A 509 -9.33 -1.72 -27.47
C TRP A 509 -8.91 -3.10 -26.98
N ALA A 510 -9.54 -3.59 -25.91
CA ALA A 510 -9.41 -4.97 -25.49
C ALA A 510 -10.68 -5.47 -24.81
N ALA A 511 -10.87 -6.78 -24.87
CA ALA A 511 -11.80 -7.53 -24.04
C ALA A 511 -11.01 -8.57 -23.23
N ASN A 512 -11.46 -8.82 -22.02
CA ASN A 512 -10.84 -9.79 -21.12
C ASN A 512 -11.90 -10.61 -20.37
N ILE A 513 -11.54 -11.86 -20.10
CA ILE A 513 -12.32 -12.79 -19.32
C ILE A 513 -11.42 -13.37 -18.24
N GLY A 514 -11.87 -13.33 -16.99
CA GLY A 514 -11.18 -13.92 -15.85
C GLY A 514 -12.09 -14.80 -15.03
N ILE A 515 -11.58 -15.95 -14.60
CA ILE A 515 -12.30 -16.88 -13.72
C ILE A 515 -11.45 -17.10 -12.48
N VAL A 516 -11.97 -16.74 -11.32
CA VAL A 516 -11.30 -16.95 -10.03
C VAL A 516 -11.66 -18.30 -9.42
N ASP A 517 -10.79 -18.79 -8.53
CA ASP A 517 -10.92 -20.07 -7.84
C ASP A 517 -11.02 -21.29 -8.77
N VAL A 518 -10.30 -21.26 -9.90
CA VAL A 518 -10.18 -22.40 -10.82
C VAL A 518 -9.12 -23.38 -10.31
N GLY A 519 -9.53 -24.60 -9.97
CA GLY A 519 -8.67 -25.65 -9.44
C GLY A 519 -8.33 -25.49 -7.95
N SER A 520 -7.94 -24.29 -7.50
CA SER A 520 -7.67 -23.99 -6.09
C SER A 520 -8.10 -22.57 -5.71
N LYS A 521 -8.37 -22.35 -4.41
CA LYS A 521 -8.81 -21.05 -3.87
C LYS A 521 -7.74 -19.97 -4.08
N GLY A 522 -8.13 -18.85 -4.66
CA GLY A 522 -7.28 -17.72 -5.02
C GLY A 522 -6.45 -17.91 -6.29
N SER A 523 -6.59 -19.03 -6.99
CA SER A 523 -6.06 -19.21 -8.35
C SER A 523 -6.97 -18.54 -9.38
N LYS A 524 -6.44 -18.16 -10.53
CA LYS A 524 -7.19 -17.44 -11.56
C LYS A 524 -6.74 -17.84 -12.96
N LEU A 525 -7.70 -18.16 -13.82
CA LEU A 525 -7.51 -18.31 -15.26
C LEU A 525 -7.91 -16.99 -15.94
N GLY A 526 -7.15 -16.54 -16.94
CA GLY A 526 -7.42 -15.31 -17.65
C GLY A 526 -7.14 -15.41 -19.14
N PHE A 527 -7.99 -14.75 -19.92
CA PHE A 527 -7.86 -14.57 -21.37
C PHE A 527 -8.05 -13.11 -21.72
N ILE A 528 -7.19 -12.57 -22.58
CA ILE A 528 -7.24 -11.18 -23.03
C ILE A 528 -7.07 -11.16 -24.54
N PHE A 529 -7.93 -10.40 -25.22
CA PHE A 529 -7.87 -10.21 -26.67
C PHE A 529 -8.08 -8.74 -27.00
N GLY A 530 -7.27 -8.17 -27.88
CA GLY A 530 -7.42 -6.77 -28.25
C GLY A 530 -6.53 -6.30 -29.37
N MET A 531 -6.68 -5.03 -29.70
CA MET A 531 -5.81 -4.29 -30.60
C MET A 531 -4.99 -3.31 -29.76
N PRO A 532 -3.66 -3.50 -29.65
CA PRO A 532 -2.76 -2.49 -29.09
C PRO A 532 -2.89 -1.14 -29.81
N PRO A 533 -2.39 -0.04 -29.22
CA PRO A 533 -2.44 1.28 -29.84
C PRO A 533 -1.94 1.28 -31.29
N ARG A 534 -2.83 1.68 -32.20
CA ARG A 534 -2.66 1.76 -33.64
C ARG A 534 -2.84 3.20 -34.14
N ALA A 535 -1.91 3.71 -34.94
CA ALA A 535 -1.98 5.02 -35.58
C ALA A 535 -2.71 4.96 -36.95
N ARG A 536 -4.00 5.33 -37.00
CA ARG A 536 -4.89 5.00 -38.15
C ARG A 536 -5.17 6.17 -39.11
N GLY A 537 -5.33 7.42 -38.63
CA GLY A 537 -5.77 8.58 -39.41
C GLY A 537 -4.75 9.74 -39.42
N SER A 538 -4.55 10.42 -40.55
CA SER A 538 -3.56 11.51 -40.67
C SER A 538 -4.04 12.66 -41.55
N GLU A 539 -3.71 13.89 -41.15
CA GLU A 539 -3.51 15.03 -42.07
C GLU A 539 -2.07 15.06 -42.65
N LEU A 540 -1.20 14.14 -42.22
CA LEU A 540 0.15 14.00 -42.75
C LEU A 540 0.15 13.72 -44.26
N PRO A 541 0.98 14.44 -45.05
CA PRO A 541 1.17 14.16 -46.47
C PRO A 541 1.59 12.71 -46.71
N THR A 542 1.12 12.11 -47.80
CA THR A 542 1.47 10.75 -48.27
C THR A 542 1.13 9.58 -47.34
N GLY A 543 0.43 9.80 -46.22
CA GLY A 543 0.14 8.74 -45.26
C GLY A 543 1.38 8.25 -44.49
N ALA A 544 2.40 9.12 -44.37
CA ALA A 544 3.61 8.87 -43.61
C ALA A 544 3.31 8.44 -42.17
N ARG A 545 4.18 7.60 -41.60
CA ARG A 545 4.08 7.09 -40.22
C ARG A 545 2.71 6.50 -39.89
N ARG A 546 2.14 5.74 -40.84
CA ARG A 546 0.84 5.07 -40.70
C ARG A 546 0.92 3.57 -40.58
N ASP A 547 0.21 3.09 -39.58
CA ASP A 547 -0.05 1.68 -39.34
C ASP A 547 -1.05 1.18 -40.40
N GLY A 548 -0.51 0.55 -41.45
CA GLY A 548 -1.25 0.03 -42.60
C GLY A 548 -2.27 -1.04 -42.21
N ASP A 549 -1.91 -1.88 -41.25
CA ASP A 549 -2.64 -3.10 -40.90
C ASP A 549 -3.03 -3.17 -39.43
N THR A 550 -3.52 -4.32 -38.97
CA THR A 550 -4.01 -4.49 -37.61
C THR A 550 -3.25 -5.59 -36.90
N SER A 551 -2.54 -5.23 -35.83
CA SER A 551 -2.05 -6.20 -34.85
C SER A 551 -3.17 -6.66 -33.95
N TYR A 552 -3.15 -7.95 -33.63
CA TYR A 552 -4.00 -8.53 -32.61
C TYR A 552 -3.16 -9.12 -31.49
N HIS A 553 -3.49 -8.74 -30.27
CA HIS A 553 -2.91 -9.26 -29.04
C HIS A 553 -3.81 -10.35 -28.48
N ILE A 554 -3.28 -11.55 -28.32
CA ILE A 554 -3.95 -12.68 -27.68
C ILE A 554 -3.11 -13.09 -26.48
N GLU A 555 -3.72 -13.18 -25.30
CA GLU A 555 -3.02 -13.57 -24.08
C GLU A 555 -3.85 -14.57 -23.28
N ALA A 556 -3.16 -15.58 -22.75
CA ALA A 556 -3.73 -16.55 -21.82
C ALA A 556 -2.77 -16.74 -20.65
N LEU A 557 -3.32 -16.80 -19.43
CA LEU A 557 -2.53 -17.02 -18.22
C LEU A 557 -3.30 -17.84 -17.20
N TYR A 558 -2.57 -18.63 -16.41
CA TYR A 558 -3.13 -19.31 -15.24
C TYR A 558 -2.27 -19.02 -14.01
N ARG A 559 -2.78 -18.18 -13.12
CA ARG A 559 -2.16 -17.93 -11.82
C ARG A 559 -2.56 -19.03 -10.84
N TYR A 560 -1.66 -19.97 -10.58
CA TYR A 560 -1.79 -20.98 -9.55
C TYR A 560 -1.30 -20.43 -8.21
N LYS A 561 -2.21 -20.25 -7.25
CA LYS A 561 -1.88 -19.85 -5.88
C LYS A 561 -1.45 -21.10 -5.09
N LEU A 562 -0.14 -21.30 -4.96
CA LEU A 562 0.44 -22.43 -4.24
C LEU A 562 0.11 -22.36 -2.74
N ASN A 563 0.26 -21.18 -2.14
CA ASN A 563 -0.13 -20.91 -0.76
C ASN A 563 -0.44 -19.40 -0.57
N LYS A 564 -0.56 -18.94 0.68
CA LYS A 564 -0.87 -17.53 0.98
C LYS A 564 0.23 -16.55 0.54
N ASN A 565 1.48 -17.01 0.44
CA ASN A 565 2.68 -16.21 0.19
C ASN A 565 3.28 -16.43 -1.21
N ILE A 566 2.95 -17.52 -1.90
CA ILE A 566 3.59 -17.92 -3.16
C ILE A 566 2.52 -18.19 -4.23
N ALA A 567 2.71 -17.62 -5.42
CA ALA A 567 1.92 -17.93 -6.60
C ALA A 567 2.81 -18.07 -7.84
N ILE A 568 2.43 -18.99 -8.74
CA ILE A 568 3.13 -19.26 -9.99
C ILE A 568 2.16 -18.98 -11.13
N THR A 569 2.58 -18.21 -12.13
CA THR A 569 1.75 -17.78 -13.26
C THR A 569 2.46 -18.11 -14.57
N PRO A 570 2.28 -19.32 -15.13
CA PRO A 570 2.51 -19.53 -16.55
C PRO A 570 1.55 -18.67 -17.38
N GLY A 571 2.04 -18.16 -18.50
CA GLY A 571 1.20 -17.55 -19.52
C GLY A 571 1.92 -17.40 -20.86
N VAL A 572 1.13 -17.13 -21.88
CA VAL A 572 1.55 -16.93 -23.27
C VAL A 572 0.89 -15.69 -23.85
N ILE A 573 1.64 -14.96 -24.66
CA ILE A 573 1.17 -13.85 -25.48
C ILE A 573 1.44 -14.22 -26.94
N VAL A 574 0.49 -13.96 -27.81
CA VAL A 574 0.62 -14.08 -29.26
C VAL A 574 0.27 -12.73 -29.87
N ILE A 575 1.17 -12.21 -30.70
CA ILE A 575 1.05 -10.91 -31.35
C ILE A 575 1.05 -11.18 -32.84
N LEU A 576 -0.12 -11.06 -33.45
CA LEU A 576 -0.27 -11.15 -34.90
C LEU A 576 0.10 -9.81 -35.51
N ASN A 577 0.82 -9.82 -36.64
CA ASN A 577 1.17 -8.63 -37.42
C ASN A 577 1.74 -7.50 -36.54
N PRO A 578 2.82 -7.73 -35.75
CA PRO A 578 3.36 -6.72 -34.84
C PRO A 578 3.67 -5.41 -35.58
N GLU A 579 3.69 -4.29 -34.85
CA GLU A 579 3.82 -2.94 -35.44
C GLU A 579 2.74 -2.60 -36.48
N HIS A 580 1.58 -3.25 -36.39
CA HIS A 580 0.46 -3.07 -37.31
C HIS A 580 0.85 -3.21 -38.78
N ASN A 581 1.68 -4.20 -39.07
CA ASN A 581 2.26 -4.48 -40.38
C ASN A 581 2.11 -5.98 -40.68
N ASP A 582 1.37 -6.33 -41.74
CA ASP A 582 1.11 -7.72 -42.10
C ASP A 582 2.29 -8.43 -42.79
N ASN A 583 3.36 -7.68 -43.13
CA ASN A 583 4.64 -8.25 -43.55
C ASN A 583 5.45 -8.83 -42.38
N ASN A 584 5.11 -8.48 -41.13
CA ASN A 584 5.82 -9.01 -39.97
C ASN A 584 5.26 -10.36 -39.54
N ASP A 585 6.14 -11.30 -39.25
CA ASP A 585 5.78 -12.60 -38.69
C ASP A 585 5.20 -12.49 -37.27
N THR A 586 4.43 -13.52 -36.91
CA THR A 586 3.82 -13.60 -35.58
C THR A 586 4.87 -13.75 -34.49
N ILE A 587 4.72 -12.99 -33.41
CA ILE A 587 5.58 -13.08 -32.23
C ILE A 587 4.84 -13.80 -31.10
N PHE A 588 5.51 -14.76 -30.47
CA PHE A 588 5.06 -15.50 -29.30
C PHE A 588 5.93 -15.16 -28.10
N VAL A 589 5.33 -14.76 -26.98
CA VAL A 589 6.05 -14.54 -25.71
C VAL A 589 5.57 -15.55 -24.69
N GLY A 590 6.49 -16.32 -24.11
CA GLY A 590 6.21 -17.27 -23.03
C GLY A 590 6.80 -16.79 -21.71
N THR A 591 6.07 -16.92 -20.60
CA THR A 591 6.65 -16.64 -19.29
C THR A 591 6.07 -17.50 -18.17
N ILE A 592 6.90 -17.81 -17.18
CA ILE A 592 6.50 -18.34 -15.88
C ILE A 592 6.91 -17.31 -14.82
N ARG A 593 5.92 -16.54 -14.33
CA ARG A 593 6.10 -15.55 -13.25
C ARG A 593 5.80 -16.18 -11.89
N THR A 594 6.80 -16.30 -11.04
CA THR A 594 6.65 -16.70 -9.63
C THR A 594 6.71 -15.47 -8.74
N VAL A 595 5.73 -15.31 -7.85
CA VAL A 595 5.63 -14.16 -6.95
C VAL A 595 5.60 -14.62 -5.50
N PHE A 596 6.47 -14.02 -4.69
CA PHE A 596 6.55 -14.16 -3.24
C PHE A 596 6.03 -12.88 -2.60
N THR A 597 5.16 -13.01 -1.59
CA THR A 597 4.62 -11.88 -0.82
C THR A 597 4.72 -12.18 0.67
N PHE A 598 5.19 -11.22 1.46
CA PHE A 598 5.34 -11.38 2.91
C PHE A 598 5.05 -10.09 3.68
#